data_AF-A0AA38N3D9-F1
#
_entry.id   AF-A0AA38N3D9-F1
#
_cell.length_a   1.000
_cell.length_b   1.000
_cell.length_c   1.000
_cell.angle_alpha   90.00
_cell.angle_beta   90.00
_cell.angle_gamma   90.00
#
_symmetry.space_group_name_H-M   'P 1'
#
loop_
_entity.id
_entity.type
_entity.pdbx_description
1 polymer ?
#
loop_
_entity_poly.entity_id
_entity_poly.type
_entity_poly.pdbx_seq_one_letter_code
_entity_poly.pdbx_strand_id
1 'polypeptide(L)'
;MPVPASRLVIDLESSTGAAFCFLAWEILITLDDEVELIWSKPRHSWIKWAFLLARYGALSLLLAGRALELIVTYSTMHLNTNSIRIWFALQGLLAFSIMAGAEIVMMARVYALYNRNKLVGYGFITLMLAEVFTALLGFGSFEYFSISTLVSQIVVVLLSVARYRYMYRRGHWEGTRIIKLMFRDGTLAFLVFFLLSLLMAVYHILQEPFAPSEYVNVASFSIYKNFQYQKRTL
;
A
#
# COMPACT_ATOMS: atom_id res chain seq x y z
N MET A 1 -11.41 27.56 -13.55
CA MET A 1 -10.43 27.86 -14.61
C MET A 1 -9.56 26.62 -14.78
N PRO A 2 -9.44 26.04 -15.98
CA PRO A 2 -8.64 24.84 -16.19
C PRO A 2 -7.17 25.12 -15.88
N VAL A 3 -6.56 24.34 -14.98
CA VAL A 3 -5.14 24.42 -14.66
C VAL A 3 -4.35 24.01 -15.91
N PRO A 4 -3.32 24.78 -16.34
CA PRO A 4 -2.51 24.40 -17.48
C PRO A 4 -1.79 23.08 -17.20
N ALA A 5 -1.89 22.12 -18.12
CA ALA A 5 -1.38 20.76 -17.96
C ALA A 5 0.11 20.69 -17.57
N SER A 6 0.91 21.66 -17.98
CA SER A 6 2.33 21.76 -17.61
C SER A 6 2.55 21.99 -16.11
N ARG A 7 1.68 22.73 -15.42
CA ARG A 7 1.79 22.94 -13.97
C ARG A 7 1.48 21.66 -13.20
N LEU A 8 0.46 20.91 -13.63
CA LEU A 8 0.09 19.66 -12.99
C LEU A 8 1.23 18.62 -13.03
N VAL A 9 1.93 18.53 -14.16
CA VAL A 9 3.08 17.62 -14.32
C VAL A 9 4.22 18.03 -13.37
N ILE A 10 4.56 19.32 -13.31
CA ILE A 10 5.62 19.83 -12.41
C ILE A 10 5.26 19.61 -10.93
N ASP A 11 3.99 19.81 -10.56
CA ASP A 11 3.53 19.59 -9.19
C ASP A 11 3.57 18.10 -8.81
N LEU A 12 3.24 17.21 -9.75
CA LEU A 12 3.31 15.76 -9.55
C LEU A 12 4.76 15.28 -9.44
N GLU A 13 5.64 15.77 -10.32
CA GLU A 13 7.08 15.47 -10.30
C GLU A 13 7.75 16.00 -9.02
N SER A 14 7.43 17.20 -8.57
CA SER A 14 8.00 17.73 -7.33
C SER A 14 7.53 16.94 -6.10
N SER A 15 6.23 16.58 -6.06
CA SER A 15 5.64 15.83 -4.94
C SER A 15 6.23 14.43 -4.80
N THR A 16 6.36 13.71 -5.91
CA THR A 16 6.94 12.35 -5.92
C THR A 16 8.45 12.37 -5.60
N GLY A 17 9.13 13.49 -5.84
CA GLY A 17 10.56 13.68 -5.56
C GLY A 17 10.78 13.96 -4.08
N ALA A 18 9.96 14.84 -3.52
CA ALA A 18 9.90 15.09 -2.09
C ALA A 18 9.57 13.81 -1.31
N ALA A 19 8.60 13.01 -1.77
CA ALA A 19 8.25 11.73 -1.16
C ALA A 19 9.42 10.74 -1.14
N PHE A 20 10.16 10.64 -2.25
CA PHE A 20 11.37 9.80 -2.33
C PHE A 20 12.44 10.28 -1.34
N CYS A 21 12.77 11.57 -1.34
CA CYS A 21 13.77 12.13 -0.44
C CYS A 21 13.39 11.93 1.03
N PHE A 22 12.11 12.10 1.36
CA PHE A 22 11.62 11.91 2.72
C PHE A 22 11.71 10.45 3.17
N LEU A 23 11.31 9.50 2.31
CA LEU A 23 11.43 8.07 2.60
C LEU A 23 12.89 7.63 2.72
N ALA A 24 13.76 8.11 1.82
CA ALA A 24 15.19 7.82 1.89
C ALA A 24 15.81 8.38 3.18
N TRP A 25 15.46 9.62 3.54
CA TRP A 25 15.87 10.24 4.79
C TRP A 25 15.44 9.43 6.01
N GLU A 26 14.17 9.01 6.07
CA GLU A 26 13.63 8.21 7.17
C GLU A 26 14.37 6.87 7.31
N ILE A 27 14.71 6.22 6.20
CA ILE A 27 15.48 4.97 6.21
C ILE A 27 16.90 5.20 6.73
N LEU A 28 17.56 6.28 6.30
CA LEU A 28 18.92 6.58 6.73
C LEU A 28 19.01 6.83 8.24
N ILE A 29 18.05 7.56 8.81
CA ILE A 29 18.06 7.85 10.26
C ILE A 29 17.72 6.63 11.11
N THR A 30 16.93 5.67 10.61
CA THR A 30 16.58 4.46 11.36
C THR A 30 17.51 3.28 11.10
N LEU A 31 18.46 3.41 10.16
CA LEU A 31 19.33 2.31 9.74
C LEU A 31 20.20 1.78 10.90
N ASP A 32 20.70 2.68 11.75
CA ASP A 32 21.57 2.31 12.88
C ASP A 32 20.85 1.38 13.87
N ASP A 33 19.66 1.79 14.32
CA ASP A 33 18.78 0.99 15.18
C ASP A 33 18.33 -0.32 14.48
N GLU A 34 18.07 -0.28 13.16
CA GLU A 34 17.66 -1.46 12.39
C GLU A 34 18.73 -2.53 12.31
N VAL A 35 19.99 -2.14 12.09
CA VAL A 35 21.10 -3.08 12.01
C VAL A 35 21.28 -3.78 13.36
N GLU A 36 21.19 -3.04 14.45
CA GLU A 36 21.30 -3.63 15.78
C GLU A 36 20.11 -4.55 16.12
N LEU A 37 18.87 -4.09 15.92
CA LEU A 37 17.66 -4.80 16.38
C LEU A 37 17.15 -5.89 15.42
N ILE A 38 17.28 -5.68 14.11
CA ILE A 38 16.66 -6.54 13.08
C ILE A 38 17.71 -7.42 12.40
N TRP A 39 18.91 -6.89 12.14
CA TRP A 39 19.94 -7.68 11.45
C TRP A 39 20.58 -8.70 12.39
N SER A 40 20.68 -8.39 13.68
CA SER A 40 21.17 -9.33 14.70
C SER A 40 20.20 -10.49 15.01
N LYS A 41 18.93 -10.44 14.55
CA LYS A 41 17.97 -11.54 14.77
C LYS A 41 18.15 -12.70 13.78
N PRO A 42 17.84 -13.95 14.20
CA PRO A 42 18.00 -15.15 13.38
C PRO A 42 17.29 -15.04 12.02
N ARG A 43 17.94 -15.54 10.97
CA ARG A 43 17.53 -15.42 9.55
C ARG A 43 16.18 -16.06 9.20
N HIS A 44 15.60 -16.87 10.09
CA HIS A 44 14.38 -17.64 9.83
C HIS A 44 13.06 -16.91 10.18
N SER A 45 13.12 -15.70 10.77
CA SER A 45 11.88 -15.01 11.15
C SER A 45 11.19 -14.35 9.94
N TRP A 46 9.96 -14.74 9.64
CA TRP A 46 9.12 -14.17 8.57
C TRP A 46 8.94 -12.65 8.69
N ILE A 47 8.93 -12.14 9.92
CA ILE A 47 8.76 -10.71 10.23
C ILE A 47 9.93 -9.88 9.69
N LYS A 48 11.15 -10.45 9.62
CA LYS A 48 12.33 -9.77 9.05
C LYS A 48 12.14 -9.50 7.56
N TRP A 49 11.68 -10.49 6.81
CA TRP A 49 11.44 -10.37 5.38
C TRP A 49 10.27 -9.45 5.06
N ALA A 50 9.18 -9.53 5.84
CA ALA A 50 8.05 -8.61 5.68
C ALA A 50 8.46 -7.14 5.93
N PHE A 51 9.26 -6.89 6.97
CA PHE A 51 9.78 -5.56 7.27
C PHE A 51 10.71 -5.02 6.16
N LEU A 52 11.67 -5.84 5.73
CA LEU A 52 12.58 -5.45 4.64
C LEU A 52 11.83 -5.21 3.33
N LEU A 53 10.86 -6.06 2.99
CA LEU A 53 10.05 -5.89 1.79
C LEU A 53 9.21 -4.60 1.84
N ALA A 54 8.59 -4.30 2.99
CA ALA A 54 7.79 -3.10 3.13
C ALA A 54 8.61 -1.82 2.91
N ARG A 55 9.84 -1.77 3.46
CA ARG A 55 10.67 -0.55 3.43
C ARG A 55 11.49 -0.42 2.15
N TYR A 56 12.27 -1.45 1.83
CA TYR A 56 13.16 -1.44 0.66
C TYR A 56 12.39 -1.70 -0.65
N GLY A 57 11.28 -2.44 -0.58
CA GLY A 57 10.36 -2.61 -1.71
C GLY A 57 9.70 -1.29 -2.12
N ALA A 58 9.20 -0.50 -1.16
CA ALA A 58 8.67 0.83 -1.46
C ALA A 58 9.74 1.76 -2.05
N LEU A 59 10.94 1.82 -1.46
CA LEU A 59 12.02 2.68 -1.98
C LEU A 59 12.47 2.27 -3.38
N SER A 60 12.65 0.97 -3.64
CA SER A 60 13.04 0.48 -4.97
C SER A 60 11.97 0.78 -6.02
N LEU A 61 10.69 0.69 -5.66
CA LEU A 61 9.58 1.01 -6.54
C LEU A 61 9.53 2.51 -6.89
N LEU A 62 9.70 3.39 -5.90
CA LEU A 62 9.80 4.82 -6.15
C LEU A 62 11.02 5.16 -7.02
N LEU A 63 12.19 4.60 -6.70
CA LEU A 63 13.43 4.84 -7.44
C LEU A 63 13.31 4.42 -8.91
N ALA A 64 12.81 3.22 -9.16
CA ALA A 64 12.69 2.70 -10.51
C ALA A 64 11.53 3.36 -11.28
N GLY A 65 10.47 3.79 -10.60
CA GLY A 65 9.42 4.64 -11.19
C GLY A 65 10.01 5.96 -11.71
N ARG A 66 10.88 6.59 -10.93
CA ARG A 66 11.58 7.82 -11.36
C ARG A 66 12.60 7.60 -12.45
N ALA A 67 13.35 6.50 -12.39
CA ALA A 67 14.28 6.15 -13.46
C ALA A 67 13.53 5.96 -14.79
N LEU A 68 12.36 5.29 -14.77
CA LEU A 68 11.55 5.08 -15.96
C LEU A 68 11.00 6.39 -16.52
N GLU A 69 10.50 7.28 -15.66
CA GLU A 69 10.02 8.61 -16.05
C GLU A 69 11.11 9.45 -16.72
N LEU A 70 12.32 9.48 -16.14
CA LEU A 70 13.48 10.16 -16.72
C LEU A 70 13.87 9.57 -18.08
N ILE A 71 13.87 8.23 -18.21
CA ILE A 71 14.18 7.57 -19.48
C ILE A 71 13.14 7.93 -20.54
N VAL A 72 11.85 7.92 -20.22
CA VAL A 72 10.77 8.27 -21.16
C VAL A 72 10.86 9.74 -21.60
N THR A 73 11.18 10.65 -20.69
CA THR A 73 11.21 12.09 -20.98
C THR A 73 12.50 12.53 -21.69
N TYR A 74 13.66 11.97 -21.33
CA TYR A 74 14.97 12.40 -21.86
C TYR A 74 15.54 11.51 -22.98
N SER A 75 15.15 10.24 -23.07
CA SER A 75 15.68 9.31 -24.08
C SER A 75 14.66 9.09 -25.20
N THR A 76 15.01 9.42 -26.44
CA THR A 76 14.27 9.05 -27.66
C THR A 76 14.33 7.55 -27.99
N MET A 77 14.59 6.68 -27.01
CA MET A 77 14.51 5.24 -27.20
C MET A 77 13.05 4.79 -27.14
N HIS A 78 12.57 4.17 -28.21
CA HIS A 78 11.26 3.53 -28.26
C HIS A 78 11.23 2.35 -27.28
N LEU A 79 10.81 2.59 -26.04
CA LEU A 79 10.55 1.54 -25.08
C LEU A 79 9.42 0.65 -25.59
N ASN A 80 9.66 -0.66 -25.58
CA ASN A 80 8.67 -1.64 -25.99
C ASN A 80 7.45 -1.57 -25.06
N THR A 81 6.25 -1.44 -25.62
CA THR A 81 4.98 -1.30 -24.88
C THR A 81 4.78 -2.42 -23.85
N ASN A 82 5.29 -3.61 -24.14
CA ASN A 82 5.22 -4.75 -23.23
C ASN A 82 6.02 -4.52 -21.94
N SER A 83 7.18 -3.86 -22.00
CA SER A 83 8.01 -3.58 -20.83
C SER A 83 7.34 -2.59 -19.88
N ILE A 84 6.65 -1.58 -20.41
CA ILE A 84 5.91 -0.60 -19.60
C ILE A 84 4.71 -1.27 -18.91
N ARG A 85 3.99 -2.15 -19.61
CA ARG A 85 2.88 -2.92 -19.00
C ARG A 85 3.34 -3.83 -17.88
N ILE A 86 4.45 -4.54 -18.08
CA ILE A 86 5.05 -5.41 -17.05
C ILE A 86 5.48 -4.56 -15.84
N TRP A 87 6.06 -3.39 -16.08
CA TRP A 87 6.44 -2.45 -15.02
C TRP A 87 5.25 -2.05 -14.14
N PHE A 88 4.15 -1.60 -14.75
CA PHE A 88 2.95 -1.22 -13.99
C PHE A 88 2.29 -2.41 -13.28
N ALA A 89 2.29 -3.60 -13.89
CA ALA A 89 1.79 -4.82 -13.24
C ALA A 89 2.64 -5.19 -12.01
N LEU A 90 3.97 -5.09 -12.13
CA LEU A 90 4.90 -5.33 -11.02
C LEU A 90 4.70 -4.30 -9.89
N GLN A 91 4.50 -3.02 -10.25
CA GLN A 91 4.19 -1.96 -9.30
C GLN A 91 2.92 -2.25 -8.50
N GLY A 92 1.84 -2.68 -9.17
CA GLY A 92 0.61 -3.08 -8.50
C GLY A 92 0.79 -4.28 -7.57
N LEU A 93 1.52 -5.32 -8.03
CA LEU A 93 1.78 -6.52 -7.24
C LEU A 93 2.59 -6.21 -5.98
N LEU A 94 3.59 -5.34 -6.08
CA LEU A 94 4.40 -4.90 -4.94
C LEU A 94 3.57 -4.08 -3.95
N ALA A 95 2.77 -3.11 -4.43
CA ALA A 95 1.88 -2.32 -3.58
C ALA A 95 0.87 -3.20 -2.83
N PHE A 96 0.26 -4.17 -3.52
CA PHE A 96 -0.62 -5.17 -2.93
C PHE A 96 0.10 -5.99 -1.84
N SER A 97 1.33 -6.44 -2.12
CA SER A 97 2.12 -7.23 -1.17
C SER A 97 2.46 -6.43 0.11
N ILE A 98 2.79 -5.15 -0.02
CA ILE A 98 3.07 -4.27 1.11
C ILE A 98 1.81 -4.06 1.95
N MET A 99 0.67 -3.81 1.30
CA MET A 99 -0.62 -3.62 1.96
C MET A 99 -1.06 -4.89 2.70
N ALA A 100 -1.02 -6.05 2.04
CA ALA A 100 -1.31 -7.35 2.63
C ALA A 100 -0.37 -7.66 3.81
N GLY A 101 0.91 -7.33 3.70
CA GLY A 101 1.88 -7.45 4.79
C GLY A 101 1.50 -6.60 6.01
N ALA A 102 1.10 -5.35 5.78
CA ALA A 102 0.63 -4.47 6.85
C ALA A 102 -0.61 -5.03 7.54
N GLU A 103 -1.60 -5.52 6.79
CA GLU A 103 -2.81 -6.14 7.33
C GLU A 103 -2.51 -7.39 8.17
N ILE A 104 -1.61 -8.27 7.69
CA ILE A 104 -1.18 -9.44 8.46
C ILE A 104 -0.54 -9.03 9.79
N VAL A 105 0.34 -8.02 9.78
CA VAL A 105 0.95 -7.50 11.02
C VAL A 105 -0.12 -6.99 11.99
N MET A 106 -1.14 -6.32 11.45
CA MET A 106 -2.24 -5.77 12.24
C MET A 106 -3.13 -6.88 12.82
N MET A 107 -3.51 -7.88 12.03
CA MET A 107 -4.23 -9.07 12.50
C MET A 107 -3.42 -9.87 13.53
N ALA A 108 -2.11 -10.03 13.33
CA ALA A 108 -1.21 -10.71 14.26
C ALA A 108 -1.17 -10.02 15.63
N ARG A 109 -1.17 -8.68 15.66
CA ARG A 109 -1.23 -7.90 16.91
C ARG A 109 -2.56 -8.13 17.65
N VAL A 110 -3.69 -8.13 16.93
CA VAL A 110 -5.00 -8.41 17.54
C VAL A 110 -5.08 -9.86 18.03
N TYR A 111 -4.53 -10.81 17.28
CA TYR A 111 -4.45 -12.22 17.67
C TYR A 111 -3.63 -12.42 18.96
N ALA A 112 -2.50 -11.72 19.10
CA ALA A 112 -1.71 -11.72 20.33
C ALA A 112 -2.53 -11.18 21.53
N LEU A 113 -3.34 -10.13 21.33
CA LEU A 113 -4.23 -9.58 22.36
C LEU A 113 -5.38 -10.53 22.76
N TYR A 114 -5.75 -11.45 21.88
CA TYR A 114 -6.74 -12.51 22.14
C TYR A 114 -6.15 -13.74 22.83
N ASN A 115 -4.97 -13.61 23.45
CA ASN A 115 -4.28 -14.68 24.17
C ASN A 115 -4.20 -15.97 23.34
N ARG A 116 -3.87 -15.84 22.05
CA ARG A 116 -3.73 -16.97 21.10
C ARG A 116 -4.97 -17.86 20.95
N ASN A 117 -6.18 -17.38 21.24
CA ASN A 117 -7.38 -18.20 21.01
C ASN A 117 -7.51 -18.58 19.53
N LYS A 118 -7.43 -19.88 19.23
CA LYS A 118 -7.39 -20.44 17.87
C LYS A 118 -8.59 -20.03 17.01
N LEU A 119 -9.76 -19.87 17.63
CA LEU A 119 -10.99 -19.49 16.92
C LEU A 119 -10.87 -18.11 16.25
N VAL A 120 -10.27 -17.14 16.93
CA VAL A 120 -10.03 -15.80 16.40
C VAL A 120 -8.98 -15.83 15.29
N GLY A 121 -7.97 -16.69 15.44
CA GLY A 121 -6.96 -16.93 14.40
C GLY A 121 -7.58 -17.49 13.12
N TYR A 122 -8.47 -18.49 13.22
CA TYR A 122 -9.19 -19.01 12.06
C TYR A 122 -10.03 -17.92 11.38
N GLY A 123 -10.73 -17.08 12.15
CA GLY A 123 -11.47 -15.94 11.60
C GLY A 123 -10.60 -14.99 10.77
N PHE A 124 -9.42 -14.61 11.28
CA PHE A 124 -8.51 -13.76 10.52
C PHE A 124 -7.95 -14.43 9.27
N ILE A 125 -7.60 -15.71 9.33
CA ILE A 125 -7.14 -16.45 8.15
C ILE A 125 -8.25 -16.52 7.10
N THR A 126 -9.50 -16.78 7.48
CA THR A 126 -10.61 -16.81 6.53
C THR A 126 -10.85 -15.46 5.88
N LEU A 127 -10.70 -14.37 6.64
CA LEU A 127 -10.87 -13.00 6.14
C LEU A 127 -9.73 -12.62 5.19
N MET A 128 -8.49 -13.00 5.49
CA MET A 128 -7.34 -12.83 4.59
C MET A 128 -7.49 -13.62 3.30
N LEU A 129 -7.94 -14.88 3.38
CA LEU A 129 -8.18 -15.70 2.19
C LEU A 129 -9.30 -15.14 1.32
N ALA A 130 -10.36 -14.61 1.94
CA ALA A 130 -11.43 -13.94 1.21
C ALA A 130 -10.91 -12.70 0.46
N GLU A 131 -10.06 -11.89 1.09
CA GLU A 131 -9.45 -10.71 0.46
C GLU A 131 -8.48 -11.07 -0.67
N VAL A 132 -7.63 -12.08 -0.48
CA VAL A 132 -6.77 -12.58 -1.57
C VAL A 132 -7.61 -13.14 -2.71
N PHE A 133 -8.70 -13.84 -2.41
CA PHE A 133 -9.60 -14.39 -3.40
C PHE A 133 -10.33 -13.28 -4.19
N THR A 134 -10.83 -12.25 -3.52
CA THR A 134 -11.44 -11.09 -4.20
C THR A 134 -10.42 -10.28 -4.99
N ALA A 135 -9.16 -10.20 -4.55
CA ALA A 135 -8.07 -9.59 -5.33
C ALA A 135 -7.78 -10.39 -6.61
N LEU A 136 -7.73 -11.73 -6.51
CA LEU A 136 -7.49 -12.62 -7.66
C LEU A 136 -8.65 -12.58 -8.67
N LEU A 137 -9.90 -12.52 -8.21
CA LEU A 137 -11.07 -12.33 -9.08
C LEU A 137 -11.17 -10.89 -9.60
N GLY A 138 -10.73 -9.93 -8.79
CA GLY A 138 -10.76 -8.49 -9.04
C GLY A 138 -9.80 -8.01 -10.12
N PHE A 139 -8.91 -8.86 -10.63
CA PHE A 139 -8.16 -8.57 -11.87
C PHE A 139 -9.07 -8.21 -13.06
N GLY A 140 -10.37 -8.53 -13.01
CA GLY A 140 -11.38 -8.06 -13.96
C GLY A 140 -12.19 -6.80 -13.56
N SER A 141 -12.24 -6.43 -12.27
CA SER A 141 -13.10 -5.35 -11.76
C SER A 141 -12.58 -4.79 -10.42
N PHE A 142 -11.92 -3.63 -10.47
CA PHE A 142 -11.34 -2.92 -9.31
C PHE A 142 -12.38 -2.53 -8.23
N GLU A 143 -13.66 -2.43 -8.59
CA GLU A 143 -14.76 -2.08 -7.69
C GLU A 143 -14.92 -3.07 -6.54
N TYR A 144 -14.96 -4.37 -6.84
CA TYR A 144 -15.15 -5.42 -5.84
C TYR A 144 -13.96 -5.52 -4.90
N PHE A 145 -12.76 -5.29 -5.41
CA PHE A 145 -11.55 -5.28 -4.60
C PHE A 145 -11.61 -4.17 -3.53
N SER A 146 -11.92 -2.93 -3.95
CA SER A 146 -12.00 -1.79 -3.04
C SER A 146 -13.06 -1.98 -1.94
N ILE A 147 -14.25 -2.47 -2.30
CA ILE A 147 -15.32 -2.74 -1.34
C ILE A 147 -14.92 -3.86 -0.37
N SER A 148 -14.32 -4.94 -0.87
CA SER A 148 -13.85 -6.06 -0.05
C SER A 148 -12.82 -5.60 0.99
N THR A 149 -11.84 -4.80 0.58
CA THR A 149 -10.82 -4.26 1.48
C THR A 149 -11.41 -3.30 2.50
N LEU A 150 -12.40 -2.47 2.14
CA LEU A 150 -13.10 -1.64 3.12
C LEU A 150 -13.83 -2.46 4.18
N VAL A 151 -14.52 -3.52 3.75
CA VAL A 151 -15.23 -4.42 4.68
C VAL A 151 -14.22 -5.13 5.60
N SER A 152 -13.12 -5.63 5.07
CA SER A 152 -12.08 -6.31 5.86
C SER A 152 -11.49 -5.35 6.92
N GLN A 153 -11.15 -4.13 6.52
CA GLN A 153 -10.64 -3.09 7.43
C GLN A 153 -11.65 -2.71 8.52
N ILE A 154 -12.92 -2.52 8.17
CA ILE A 154 -13.98 -2.20 9.16
C ILE A 154 -14.10 -3.33 10.18
N VAL A 155 -14.11 -4.60 9.73
CA VAL A 155 -14.22 -5.76 10.61
C VAL A 155 -13.03 -5.81 11.57
N VAL A 156 -11.80 -5.63 11.07
CA VAL A 156 -10.59 -5.68 11.91
C VAL A 156 -10.58 -4.54 12.93
N VAL A 157 -10.96 -3.32 12.53
CA VAL A 157 -11.08 -2.17 13.44
C VAL A 157 -12.14 -2.43 14.50
N LEU A 158 -13.32 -2.92 14.11
CA LEU A 158 -14.42 -3.19 15.03
C LEU A 158 -14.04 -4.26 16.06
N LEU A 159 -13.37 -5.34 15.63
CA LEU A 159 -12.85 -6.38 16.52
C LEU A 159 -11.78 -5.82 17.48
N SER A 160 -10.89 -4.97 16.98
CA SER A 160 -9.84 -4.32 17.79
C SER A 160 -10.45 -3.44 18.89
N VAL A 161 -11.43 -2.60 18.54
CA VAL A 161 -12.13 -1.71 19.48
C VAL A 161 -13.01 -2.50 20.46
N ALA A 162 -13.73 -3.52 19.98
CA ALA A 162 -14.57 -4.37 20.82
C ALA A 162 -13.74 -5.07 21.90
N ARG A 163 -12.56 -5.58 21.55
CA ARG A 163 -11.65 -6.21 22.52
C ARG A 163 -11.09 -5.21 23.50
N TYR A 164 -10.71 -4.02 23.04
CA TYR A 164 -10.25 -2.95 23.93
C TYR A 164 -11.33 -2.60 24.97
N ARG A 165 -12.59 -2.41 24.54
CA ARG A 165 -13.71 -2.16 25.44
C ARG A 165 -13.98 -3.31 26.41
N TYR A 166 -13.84 -4.55 25.94
CA TYR A 166 -14.00 -5.73 26.80
C TYR A 166 -12.94 -5.80 27.90
N MET A 167 -11.66 -5.57 27.56
CA MET A 167 -10.57 -5.53 28.55
C MET A 167 -10.73 -4.36 29.53
N TYR A 168 -11.17 -3.20 29.04
CA TYR A 168 -11.47 -2.05 29.88
C TYR A 168 -12.54 -2.37 30.93
N ARG A 169 -13.60 -3.09 30.55
CA ARG A 169 -14.67 -3.48 31.48
C ARG A 169 -14.26 -4.54 32.52
N ARG A 170 -13.20 -5.33 32.28
CA ARG A 170 -12.78 -6.43 33.16
C ARG A 170 -11.74 -6.06 34.22
N GLY A 171 -11.30 -4.80 34.30
CA GLY A 171 -10.45 -4.30 35.40
C GLY A 171 -9.04 -4.89 35.51
N HIS A 172 -8.63 -5.80 34.61
CA HIS A 172 -7.27 -6.35 34.57
C HIS A 172 -6.31 -5.34 33.90
N TRP A 173 -5.76 -4.43 34.69
CA TRP A 173 -4.97 -3.27 34.21
C TRP A 173 -3.47 -3.31 34.61
N GLU A 174 -2.94 -4.44 35.05
CA GLU A 174 -1.54 -4.51 35.54
C GLU A 174 -0.47 -4.47 34.42
N GLY A 175 -0.83 -4.68 33.15
CA GLY A 175 0.09 -4.60 31.98
C GLY A 175 -0.08 -3.37 31.07
N THR A 176 -0.76 -2.34 31.56
CA THR A 176 -1.42 -1.30 30.72
C THR A 176 -0.51 -0.40 29.90
N ARG A 177 0.72 -0.11 30.33
CA ARG A 177 1.54 0.89 29.62
C ARG A 177 1.97 0.42 28.24
N ILE A 178 2.42 -0.83 28.13
CA ILE A 178 2.88 -1.44 26.87
C ILE A 178 1.68 -1.66 25.94
N ILE A 179 0.57 -2.15 26.46
CA ILE A 179 -0.66 -2.40 25.68
C ILE A 179 -1.26 -1.09 25.16
N LYS A 180 -1.27 -0.03 25.98
CA LYS A 180 -1.77 1.29 25.59
C LYS A 180 -0.89 1.95 24.52
N LEU A 181 0.43 1.79 24.60
CA LEU A 181 1.35 2.24 23.54
C LEU A 181 1.11 1.47 22.24
N MET A 182 1.08 0.13 22.29
CA MET A 182 0.80 -0.70 21.12
C MET A 182 -0.56 -0.37 20.49
N PHE A 183 -1.57 -0.08 21.30
CA PHE A 183 -2.91 0.24 20.81
C PHE A 183 -2.99 1.62 20.18
N ARG A 184 -2.35 2.65 20.78
CA ARG A 184 -2.31 4.00 20.19
C ARG A 184 -1.64 3.96 18.82
N ASP A 185 -0.46 3.34 18.75
CA ASP A 185 0.33 3.33 17.52
C ASP A 185 -0.30 2.41 16.46
N GLY A 186 -0.95 1.31 16.88
CA GLY A 186 -1.75 0.46 16.00
C GLY A 186 -3.01 1.15 15.48
N THR A 187 -3.73 1.88 16.32
CA THR A 187 -4.98 2.56 15.92
C THR A 187 -4.72 3.69 14.93
N LEU A 188 -3.59 4.40 15.08
CA LEU A 188 -3.16 5.40 14.10
C LEU A 188 -2.92 4.77 12.72
N ALA A 189 -2.21 3.64 12.66
CA ALA A 189 -2.01 2.93 11.39
C ALA A 189 -3.34 2.47 10.78
N PHE A 190 -4.26 1.93 11.58
CA PHE A 190 -5.61 1.56 11.12
C PHE A 190 -6.38 2.73 10.55
N LEU A 191 -6.35 3.88 11.23
CA LEU A 191 -7.05 5.07 10.81
C LEU A 191 -6.50 5.60 9.48
N VAL A 192 -5.17 5.57 9.31
CA VAL A 192 -4.52 5.94 8.04
C VAL A 192 -4.95 5.01 6.91
N PHE A 193 -4.91 3.69 7.10
CA PHE A 193 -5.36 2.74 6.07
C PHE A 193 -6.84 2.91 5.72
N PHE A 194 -7.70 3.08 6.74
CA PHE A 194 -9.12 3.31 6.52
C PHE A 194 -9.39 4.61 5.74
N LEU A 195 -8.71 5.71 6.09
CA LEU A 195 -8.85 6.97 5.36
C LEU A 195 -8.33 6.87 3.93
N LEU A 196 -7.21 6.18 3.71
CA LEU A 196 -6.68 5.93 2.37
C LEU A 196 -7.66 5.10 1.54
N SER A 197 -8.17 3.99 2.07
CA SER A 197 -9.14 3.14 1.36
C SER A 197 -10.46 3.87 1.11
N LEU A 198 -10.94 4.69 2.06
CA LEU A 198 -12.12 5.52 1.86
C LEU A 198 -11.90 6.57 0.78
N LEU A 199 -10.74 7.23 0.79
CA LEU A 199 -10.35 8.19 -0.24
C LEU A 199 -10.33 7.53 -1.62
N MET A 200 -9.73 6.33 -1.74
CA MET A 200 -9.69 5.57 -2.99
C MET A 200 -11.09 5.17 -3.48
N ALA A 201 -11.99 4.76 -2.58
CA ALA A 201 -13.37 4.46 -2.93
C ALA A 201 -14.15 5.70 -3.38
N VAL A 202 -13.96 6.84 -2.71
CA VAL A 202 -14.58 8.12 -3.10
C VAL A 202 -14.11 8.55 -4.48
N TYR A 203 -12.80 8.48 -4.77
CA TYR A 203 -12.27 8.79 -6.09
C TYR A 203 -12.88 7.91 -7.19
N HIS A 204 -13.11 6.63 -6.89
CA HIS A 204 -13.77 5.73 -7.83
C HIS A 204 -15.24 6.11 -8.07
N ILE A 205 -15.99 6.44 -7.02
CA ILE A 205 -17.40 6.85 -7.13
C ILE A 205 -17.55 8.15 -7.93
N LEU A 206 -16.61 9.07 -7.77
CA LEU A 206 -16.61 10.35 -8.48
C LEU A 206 -16.21 10.24 -9.96
N GLN A 207 -15.83 9.04 -10.45
CA GLN A 207 -15.38 8.82 -11.84
C GLN A 207 -14.30 9.81 -12.29
N GLU A 208 -13.42 10.21 -11.37
CA GLU A 208 -12.31 11.09 -11.70
C GLU A 208 -11.27 10.30 -12.51
N PRO A 209 -10.63 10.92 -13.53
CA PRO A 209 -9.67 10.27 -14.43
C PRO A 209 -8.39 9.77 -13.76
N PHE A 210 -8.30 9.95 -12.44
CA PHE A 210 -7.22 9.53 -11.56
C PHE A 210 -7.57 8.28 -10.75
N ALA A 211 -8.62 7.52 -11.11
CA ALA A 211 -8.85 6.20 -10.54
C ALA A 211 -7.75 5.21 -11.01
N PRO A 212 -7.21 4.32 -10.15
CA PRO A 212 -6.22 3.31 -10.53
C PRO A 212 -6.62 2.45 -11.75
N SER A 213 -7.92 2.15 -11.85
CA SER A 213 -8.53 1.43 -12.98
C SER A 213 -8.46 2.23 -14.28
N GLU A 214 -8.52 3.56 -14.19
CA GLU A 214 -8.33 4.45 -15.33
C GLU A 214 -6.85 4.68 -15.63
N TYR A 215 -5.93 4.73 -14.67
CA TYR A 215 -4.50 4.90 -14.99
C TYR A 215 -3.94 3.80 -15.91
N VAL A 216 -4.35 2.54 -15.77
CA VAL A 216 -3.91 1.46 -16.67
C VAL A 216 -4.48 1.65 -18.09
N ASN A 217 -5.73 2.12 -18.19
CA ASN A 217 -6.43 2.33 -19.46
C ASN A 217 -6.01 3.64 -20.14
N VAL A 218 -5.86 4.73 -19.38
CA VAL A 218 -5.42 6.07 -19.79
C VAL A 218 -3.94 6.09 -20.11
N ALA A 219 -3.07 5.40 -19.36
CA ALA A 219 -1.67 5.23 -19.77
C ALA A 219 -1.58 4.45 -21.09
N SER A 220 -2.37 3.38 -21.25
CA SER A 220 -2.46 2.66 -22.51
C SER A 220 -2.99 3.53 -23.66
N PHE A 221 -3.97 4.41 -23.39
CA PHE A 221 -4.63 5.24 -24.40
C PHE A 221 -3.82 6.51 -24.77
N SER A 222 -3.16 7.14 -23.80
CA SER A 222 -2.29 8.31 -23.99
C SER A 222 -1.02 7.94 -24.77
N ILE A 223 -0.45 6.76 -24.50
CA ILE A 223 0.65 6.18 -25.30
C ILE A 223 0.17 5.88 -26.73
N TYR A 224 -1.04 5.35 -26.90
CA TYR A 224 -1.61 5.08 -28.24
C TYR A 224 -1.84 6.37 -29.06
N LYS A 225 -2.31 7.44 -28.42
CA LYS A 225 -2.53 8.75 -29.06
C LYS A 225 -1.23 9.42 -29.49
N ASN A 226 -0.20 9.38 -28.65
CA ASN A 226 1.14 9.89 -29.01
C ASN A 226 1.75 9.09 -30.18
N PHE A 227 1.54 7.78 -30.22
CA PHE A 227 1.99 6.93 -31.32
C PHE A 227 1.27 7.24 -32.65
N GLN A 228 -0.03 7.53 -32.62
CA GLN A 228 -0.81 7.94 -33.79
C GLN A 228 -0.44 9.34 -34.30
N TYR A 229 -0.10 10.27 -33.40
CA TYR A 229 0.37 11.59 -33.79
C TYR A 229 1.73 11.53 -34.48
N GLN A 230 2.66 10.72 -33.96
CA GLN A 230 3.99 10.57 -34.54
C GLN A 230 3.96 9.87 -35.91
N LYS A 231 2.99 8.97 -36.14
CA LYS A 231 2.75 8.31 -37.44
C LYS A 231 2.11 9.20 -38.51
N ARG A 232 1.53 10.35 -38.15
CA ARG A 232 0.97 11.33 -39.11
C ARG A 232 1.97 12.39 -39.56
N THR A 233 3.10 12.51 -38.87
CA THR A 233 4.16 13.51 -39.14
C THR A 233 5.35 12.94 -39.91
N LEU A 234 5.33 11.65 -40.24
CA LEU A 234 6.24 10.96 -41.17
C LEU A 234 5.45 10.51 -42.40
#